data_AF-X1N5H9-F1
#
_entry.id   AF-X1N5H9-F1
#
_cell.length_a   1.000
_cell.length_b   1.000
_cell.length_c   1.000
_cell.angle_alpha   90.00
_cell.angle_beta   90.00
_cell.angle_gamma   90.00
#
_symmetry.space_group_name_H-M   'P 1'
#
loop_
_entity.id
_entity.type
_entity.pdbx_description
1 polymer ?
#
loop_
_entity_poly.entity_id
_entity_poly.type
_entity_poly.pdbx_seq_one_letter_code
_entity_poly.pdbx_strand_id
1 'polypeptide(L)'
;KETIVNKPLGDIAFPKPCVVAAIIRAGGIIMPSAGELIKQDDHIYLVASREHMDELGERFAQPQRPAKSVVILGGGRVGFLVAEGLQRRGVLVKVVEGNINRCQEIAAKLEGAAVVQGDGTDRDFLIEQGVPSADAFVATTESDELNILCGLLAKNLGVSRSLILVNKLGYIPLAEAVGVVNGFNDAANAIATSIGSRALSPRKAIIIAVIANMAGAATGLAVARTIGNEILVSELIPSAPPTAVW
;
A
#
# COMPACT_ATOMS: atom_id res chain seq x y z
N LYS A 1 22.97 -3.08 -5.88
CA LYS A 1 21.88 -2.23 -6.37
C LYS A 1 22.45 -1.19 -7.28
N GLU A 2 21.96 -1.12 -8.50
CA GLU A 2 22.44 -0.15 -9.47
C GLU A 2 21.78 1.19 -9.19
N THR A 3 22.57 2.21 -8.86
CA THR A 3 22.03 3.56 -8.72
C THR A 3 21.87 4.14 -10.13
N ILE A 4 20.63 4.45 -10.51
CA ILE A 4 20.30 5.02 -11.83
C ILE A 4 20.30 6.55 -11.83
N VAL A 5 20.38 7.18 -10.65
CA VAL A 5 20.45 8.64 -10.52
C VAL A 5 21.73 9.15 -11.18
N ASN A 6 21.58 10.23 -11.94
CA ASN A 6 22.59 10.88 -12.78
C ASN A 6 23.10 10.04 -13.96
N LYS A 7 22.38 8.98 -14.37
CA LYS A 7 22.68 8.25 -15.60
C LYS A 7 21.76 8.68 -16.75
N PRO A 8 22.26 8.75 -18.00
CA PRO A 8 21.41 8.84 -19.19
C PRO A 8 20.48 7.63 -19.28
N LEU A 9 19.24 7.83 -19.71
CA LEU A 9 18.26 6.75 -19.83
C LEU A 9 18.73 5.62 -20.74
N GLY A 10 19.49 5.95 -21.81
CA GLY A 10 20.05 4.98 -22.74
C GLY A 10 21.13 4.07 -22.15
N ASP A 11 21.76 4.49 -21.06
CA ASP A 11 22.82 3.73 -20.36
C ASP A 11 22.25 2.81 -19.28
N ILE A 12 20.94 2.89 -19.02
CA ILE A 12 20.26 2.05 -18.04
C ILE A 12 19.78 0.76 -18.72
N ALA A 13 20.29 -0.37 -18.24
CA ALA A 13 19.90 -1.68 -18.77
C ALA A 13 18.54 -2.11 -18.22
N PHE A 14 17.49 -1.94 -19.02
CA PHE A 14 16.16 -2.50 -18.76
C PHE A 14 16.00 -3.91 -19.40
N PRO A 15 15.33 -4.85 -18.72
CA PRO A 15 14.96 -6.14 -19.32
C PRO A 15 14.04 -5.95 -20.51
N LYS A 16 14.12 -6.81 -21.53
CA LYS A 16 13.32 -6.66 -22.76
C LYS A 16 12.27 -7.78 -22.85
N PRO A 17 11.00 -7.48 -23.18
CA PRO A 17 10.47 -6.19 -23.60
C PRO A 17 10.09 -5.29 -22.41
N CYS A 18 10.74 -4.13 -22.30
CA CYS A 18 10.37 -3.03 -21.42
C CYS A 18 10.50 -1.71 -22.18
N VAL A 19 9.52 -0.83 -21.99
CA VAL A 19 9.47 0.51 -22.56
C VAL A 19 9.31 1.51 -21.43
N VAL A 20 10.18 2.52 -21.40
CA VAL A 20 9.97 3.70 -20.55
C VAL A 20 8.94 4.56 -21.26
N ALA A 21 7.77 4.73 -20.64
CA ALA A 21 6.65 5.47 -21.22
C ALA A 21 6.72 6.97 -20.92
N ALA A 22 7.16 7.34 -19.70
CA ALA A 22 7.23 8.72 -19.25
C ALA A 22 8.19 8.88 -18.07
N ILE A 23 8.71 10.09 -17.89
CA ILE A 23 9.41 10.52 -16.68
C ILE A 23 8.64 11.72 -16.12
N ILE A 24 8.23 11.69 -14.85
CA ILE A 24 7.58 12.82 -14.18
C ILE A 24 8.54 13.44 -13.18
N ARG A 25 8.74 14.75 -13.29
CA ARG A 25 9.65 15.54 -12.44
C ARG A 25 9.01 16.88 -12.13
N ALA A 26 8.84 17.24 -10.85
CA ALA A 26 8.40 18.48 -10.16
C ALA A 26 7.81 19.70 -10.94
N GLY A 27 7.38 19.54 -12.19
CA GLY A 27 7.17 20.60 -13.18
C GLY A 27 6.63 20.08 -14.52
N GLY A 28 6.50 18.77 -14.72
CA GLY A 28 5.77 18.21 -15.86
C GLY A 28 6.11 16.77 -16.20
N ILE A 29 5.53 16.31 -17.31
CA ILE A 29 5.82 15.02 -17.93
C ILE A 29 6.92 15.25 -18.97
N ILE A 30 7.98 14.45 -18.87
CA ILE A 30 9.12 14.43 -19.78
C ILE A 30 9.01 13.18 -20.64
N MET A 31 9.05 13.37 -21.96
CA MET A 31 9.11 12.26 -22.90
C MET A 31 10.49 11.59 -22.86
N PRO A 32 10.56 10.27 -22.67
CA PRO A 32 11.83 9.56 -22.48
C PRO A 32 12.65 9.59 -23.76
N SER A 33 13.92 9.98 -23.64
CA SER A 33 14.91 9.96 -24.71
C SER A 33 16.22 9.37 -24.17
N ALA A 34 17.04 8.78 -25.04
CA ALA A 34 18.27 8.11 -24.61
C ALA A 34 19.25 9.01 -23.83
N GLY A 35 19.25 10.31 -24.13
CA GLY A 35 20.10 11.30 -23.46
C GLY A 35 19.51 11.91 -22.19
N GLU A 36 18.24 11.62 -21.84
CA GLU A 36 17.63 12.22 -20.65
C GLU A 36 18.32 11.68 -19.40
N LEU A 37 18.83 12.60 -18.58
CA LEU A 37 19.46 12.25 -17.31
C LEU A 37 18.39 12.01 -16.25
N ILE A 38 18.42 10.84 -15.62
CA ILE A 38 17.57 10.55 -14.47
C ILE A 38 18.06 11.36 -13.27
N LYS A 39 17.18 12.15 -12.68
CA LYS A 39 17.46 12.97 -11.49
C LYS A 39 16.84 12.34 -10.24
N GLN A 40 17.31 12.81 -9.10
CA GLN A 40 16.67 12.50 -7.83
C GLN A 40 15.21 12.98 -7.85
N ASP A 41 14.31 12.18 -7.30
CA ASP A 41 12.86 12.40 -7.28
C ASP A 41 12.14 12.30 -8.65
N ASP A 42 12.81 11.78 -9.68
CA ASP A 42 12.13 11.40 -10.93
C ASP A 42 11.23 10.17 -10.71
N HIS A 43 9.99 10.27 -11.20
CA HIS A 43 9.06 9.15 -11.28
C HIS A 43 9.05 8.59 -12.70
N ILE A 44 9.64 7.40 -12.89
CA ILE A 44 9.75 6.74 -14.19
C ILE A 44 8.60 5.74 -14.37
N TYR A 45 7.83 5.89 -15.43
CA TYR A 45 6.75 4.97 -15.81
C TYR A 45 7.27 3.97 -16.83
N LEU A 46 7.16 2.68 -16.49
CA LEU A 46 7.64 1.56 -17.29
C LEU A 46 6.47 0.68 -17.70
N VAL A 47 6.53 0.15 -18.92
CA VAL A 47 5.62 -0.88 -19.43
C VAL A 47 6.47 -2.10 -19.77
N ALA A 48 6.19 -3.24 -19.15
CA ALA A 48 6.90 -4.49 -19.42
C ALA A 48 5.95 -5.69 -19.31
N SER A 49 6.35 -6.84 -19.87
CA SER A 49 5.60 -8.09 -19.66
C SER A 49 5.69 -8.54 -18.20
N ARG A 50 4.72 -9.34 -17.75
CA ARG A 50 4.60 -9.77 -16.35
C ARG A 50 5.89 -10.42 -15.81
N GLU A 51 6.57 -11.21 -16.62
CA GLU A 51 7.81 -11.91 -16.25
C GLU A 51 8.99 -10.94 -16.01
N HIS A 52 9.07 -9.82 -16.75
CA HIS A 52 10.14 -8.84 -16.64
C HIS A 52 9.88 -7.78 -15.57
N MET A 53 8.62 -7.61 -15.16
CA MET A 53 8.27 -6.75 -14.04
C MET A 53 8.81 -7.27 -12.70
N ASP A 54 8.95 -8.60 -12.54
CA ASP A 54 9.65 -9.19 -11.38
C ASP A 54 11.14 -8.81 -11.38
N GLU A 55 11.82 -9.00 -12.53
CA GLU A 55 13.24 -8.64 -12.69
C GLU A 55 13.49 -7.14 -12.47
N LEU A 56 12.61 -6.28 -12.98
CA LEU A 56 12.64 -4.83 -12.74
C LEU A 56 12.54 -4.51 -11.24
N GLY A 57 11.64 -5.20 -10.53
CA GLY A 57 11.49 -5.08 -9.09
C GLY A 57 12.78 -5.44 -8.35
N GLU A 58 13.41 -6.56 -8.69
CA GLU A 58 14.66 -6.98 -8.05
C GLU A 58 15.85 -6.04 -8.35
N ARG A 59 15.94 -5.55 -9.59
CA ARG A 59 17.02 -4.66 -10.03
C ARG A 59 16.93 -3.25 -9.44
N PHE A 60 15.73 -2.67 -9.46
CA PHE A 60 15.53 -1.23 -9.21
C PHE A 60 14.68 -0.93 -7.96
N ALA A 61 13.83 -1.84 -7.49
CA ALA A 61 13.13 -1.58 -6.24
C ALA A 61 14.15 -1.54 -5.11
N GLN A 62 13.95 -0.60 -4.18
CA GLN A 62 14.60 -0.73 -2.90
C GLN A 62 13.80 -1.75 -2.09
N PRO A 63 14.34 -2.94 -1.72
CA PRO A 63 13.79 -3.77 -0.67
C PRO A 63 13.48 -2.89 0.53
N GLN A 64 12.18 -2.67 0.72
CA GLN A 64 11.66 -2.08 1.92
C GLN A 64 11.81 -3.15 2.99
N ARG A 65 12.47 -2.81 4.09
CA ARG A 65 12.53 -3.72 5.21
C ARG A 65 11.08 -4.01 5.66
N PRO A 66 10.73 -5.28 5.91
CA PRO A 66 9.42 -5.62 6.46
C PRO A 66 9.16 -4.74 7.68
N ALA A 67 7.95 -4.19 7.77
CA ALA A 67 7.52 -3.50 8.99
C ALA A 67 7.46 -4.52 10.12
N LYS A 68 8.09 -4.20 11.24
CA LYS A 68 8.02 -4.99 12.47
C LYS A 68 6.92 -4.48 13.40
N SER A 69 6.55 -3.21 13.28
CA SER A 69 5.53 -2.57 14.10
C SER A 69 4.60 -1.67 13.29
N VAL A 70 3.29 -1.80 13.51
CA VAL A 70 2.26 -1.00 12.83
C VAL A 70 1.22 -0.52 13.83
N VAL A 71 0.90 0.76 13.78
CA VAL A 71 -0.24 1.35 14.50
C VAL A 71 -1.40 1.54 13.53
N ILE A 72 -2.58 1.06 13.89
CA ILE A 72 -3.80 1.14 13.08
C ILE A 72 -4.81 2.00 13.83
N LEU A 73 -5.26 3.09 13.23
CA LEU A 73 -6.35 3.93 13.72
C LEU A 73 -7.67 3.52 13.05
N GLY A 74 -8.64 3.13 13.87
CA GLY A 74 -9.95 2.63 13.44
C GLY A 74 -9.97 1.10 13.34
N GLY A 75 -10.59 0.46 14.31
CA GLY A 75 -10.78 -0.99 14.46
C GLY A 75 -12.05 -1.53 13.79
N GLY A 76 -12.63 -0.79 12.84
CA GLY A 76 -13.76 -1.25 12.02
C GLY A 76 -13.42 -2.49 11.19
N ARG A 77 -14.26 -2.81 10.19
CA ARG A 77 -14.06 -4.02 9.37
C ARG A 77 -12.68 -4.07 8.68
N VAL A 78 -12.25 -2.96 8.09
CA VAL A 78 -10.97 -2.89 7.35
C VAL A 78 -9.79 -2.98 8.32
N GLY A 79 -9.78 -2.14 9.36
CA GLY A 79 -8.70 -2.13 10.35
C GLY A 79 -8.52 -3.47 11.06
N PHE A 80 -9.62 -4.17 11.38
CA PHE A 80 -9.57 -5.52 11.94
C PHE A 80 -8.89 -6.53 10.99
N LEU A 81 -9.27 -6.55 9.71
CA LEU A 81 -8.69 -7.48 8.72
C LEU A 81 -7.21 -7.19 8.45
N VAL A 82 -6.86 -5.91 8.40
CA VAL A 82 -5.46 -5.48 8.30
C VAL A 82 -4.68 -5.94 9.53
N ALA A 83 -5.20 -5.68 10.74
CA ALA A 83 -4.56 -6.10 11.99
C ALA A 83 -4.34 -7.62 12.03
N GLU A 84 -5.38 -8.39 11.71
CA GLU A 84 -5.33 -9.87 11.66
C GLU A 84 -4.29 -10.38 10.65
N GLY A 85 -4.30 -9.82 9.43
CA GLY A 85 -3.38 -10.21 8.37
C GLY A 85 -1.91 -9.89 8.69
N LEU A 86 -1.66 -8.77 9.37
CA LEU A 86 -0.32 -8.38 9.83
C LEU A 86 0.14 -9.22 11.02
N GLN A 87 -0.73 -9.48 12.00
CA GLN A 87 -0.42 -10.31 13.16
C GLN A 87 -0.04 -11.74 12.74
N ARG A 88 -0.76 -12.34 11.78
CA ARG A 88 -0.42 -13.67 11.22
C ARG A 88 0.98 -13.73 10.61
N ARG A 89 1.55 -12.58 10.23
CA ARG A 89 2.89 -12.46 9.64
C ARG A 89 3.95 -12.07 10.67
N GLY A 90 3.61 -12.07 11.96
CA GLY A 90 4.53 -11.75 13.06
C GLY A 90 4.82 -10.25 13.21
N VAL A 91 4.00 -9.38 12.63
CA VAL A 91 4.10 -7.93 12.82
C VAL A 91 3.44 -7.54 14.14
N LEU A 92 4.11 -6.70 14.94
CA LEU A 92 3.53 -6.14 16.15
C LEU A 92 2.48 -5.11 15.76
N VAL A 93 1.21 -5.36 16.14
CA VAL A 93 0.10 -4.49 15.80
C VAL A 93 -0.46 -3.83 17.05
N LYS A 94 -0.66 -2.51 16.98
CA LYS A 94 -1.48 -1.75 17.94
C LYS A 94 -2.68 -1.18 17.21
N VAL A 95 -3.88 -1.40 17.73
CA VAL A 95 -5.13 -0.85 17.22
C VAL A 95 -5.64 0.24 18.17
N VAL A 96 -5.86 1.44 17.64
CA VAL A 96 -6.53 2.56 18.31
C VAL A 96 -7.96 2.61 17.80
N GLU A 97 -8.94 2.54 18.69
CA GLU A 97 -10.37 2.55 18.34
C GLU A 97 -11.17 3.45 19.31
N GLY A 98 -12.09 4.27 18.81
CA GLY A 98 -12.84 5.20 19.66
C GLY A 98 -13.95 4.51 20.47
N ASN A 99 -14.54 3.44 19.92
CA ASN A 99 -15.63 2.71 20.56
C ASN A 99 -15.12 1.59 21.49
N ILE A 100 -15.43 1.68 22.78
CA ILE A 100 -14.99 0.70 23.78
C ILE A 100 -15.51 -0.72 23.55
N ASN A 101 -16.76 -0.87 23.11
CA ASN A 101 -17.33 -2.19 22.82
C ASN A 101 -16.58 -2.84 21.65
N ARG A 102 -16.26 -2.03 20.63
CA ARG A 102 -15.45 -2.48 19.50
C ARG A 102 -14.03 -2.85 19.92
N CYS A 103 -13.42 -2.10 20.83
CA CYS A 103 -12.11 -2.45 21.39
C CYS A 103 -12.13 -3.85 22.02
N GLN A 104 -13.15 -4.13 22.85
CA GLN A 104 -13.30 -5.43 23.53
C GLN A 104 -13.49 -6.57 22.52
N GLU A 105 -14.30 -6.37 21.47
CA GLU A 105 -14.47 -7.36 20.40
C GLU A 105 -13.17 -7.70 19.68
N ILE A 106 -12.35 -6.68 19.39
CA ILE A 106 -11.06 -6.87 18.70
C ILE A 106 -10.09 -7.58 19.62
N ALA A 107 -9.96 -7.13 20.87
CA ALA A 107 -9.07 -7.72 21.86
C ALA A 107 -9.39 -9.20 22.12
N ALA A 108 -10.67 -9.57 22.12
CA ALA A 108 -11.10 -10.96 22.27
C ALA A 108 -10.75 -11.86 21.07
N LYS A 109 -10.49 -11.28 19.89
CA LYS A 109 -10.20 -12.02 18.64
C LYS A 109 -8.73 -11.97 18.23
N LEU A 110 -8.01 -10.91 18.61
CA LEU A 110 -6.62 -10.66 18.24
C LEU A 110 -5.71 -10.74 19.46
N GLU A 111 -5.37 -11.96 19.88
CA GLU A 111 -4.59 -12.21 21.10
C GLU A 111 -3.19 -11.56 21.10
N GLY A 112 -2.63 -11.28 19.91
CA GLY A 112 -1.29 -10.70 19.75
C GLY A 112 -1.28 -9.19 19.45
N ALA A 113 -2.45 -8.54 19.38
CA ALA A 113 -2.55 -7.11 19.10
C ALA A 113 -2.89 -6.32 20.36
N ALA A 114 -2.18 -5.23 20.61
CA ALA A 114 -2.56 -4.28 21.64
C ALA A 114 -3.76 -3.46 21.15
N VAL A 115 -4.86 -3.42 21.90
CA VAL A 115 -6.05 -2.62 21.54
C VAL A 115 -6.27 -1.55 22.59
N VAL A 116 -6.33 -0.29 22.16
CA VAL A 116 -6.44 0.88 23.05
C VAL A 116 -7.59 1.75 22.61
N GLN A 117 -8.40 2.20 23.57
CA GLN A 117 -9.43 3.17 23.29
C GLN A 117 -8.83 4.58 23.21
N GLY A 118 -9.14 5.35 22.17
CA GLY A 118 -8.69 6.74 22.09
C GLY A 118 -9.11 7.49 20.84
N ASP A 119 -8.82 8.79 20.83
CA ASP A 119 -9.06 9.70 19.72
C ASP A 119 -7.77 9.86 18.90
N GLY A 120 -7.84 9.57 17.60
CA GLY A 120 -6.71 9.71 16.69
C GLY A 120 -6.33 11.15 16.35
N THR A 121 -7.18 12.12 16.69
CA THR A 121 -6.90 13.55 16.47
C THR A 121 -6.06 14.18 17.57
N ASP A 122 -5.92 13.50 18.72
CA ASP A 122 -5.07 13.92 19.83
C ASP A 122 -3.61 13.54 19.55
N ARG A 123 -2.79 14.58 19.31
CA ARG A 123 -1.37 14.42 19.02
C ARG A 123 -0.60 13.79 20.17
N ASP A 124 -0.85 14.22 21.40
CA ASP A 124 -0.10 13.77 22.57
C ASP A 124 -0.45 12.31 22.86
N PHE A 125 -1.72 11.96 22.70
CA PHE A 125 -2.16 10.56 22.73
C PHE A 125 -1.44 9.70 21.67
N LEU A 126 -1.33 10.14 20.41
CA LEU A 126 -0.61 9.37 19.38
C LEU A 126 0.88 9.18 19.73
N ILE A 127 1.51 10.18 20.35
CA ILE A 127 2.90 10.08 20.84
C ILE A 127 2.99 9.03 21.94
N GLU A 128 2.11 9.09 22.95
CA GLU A 128 2.05 8.11 24.04
C GLU A 128 1.79 6.69 23.53
N GLN A 129 1.01 6.55 22.46
CA GLN A 129 0.77 5.27 21.81
C GLN A 129 1.93 4.76 20.95
N GLY A 130 3.02 5.52 20.83
CA GLY A 130 4.24 5.08 20.16
C GLY A 130 4.18 5.19 18.64
N VAL A 131 3.29 6.04 18.09
CA VAL A 131 3.24 6.32 16.64
C VAL A 131 4.59 6.81 16.08
N PRO A 132 5.34 7.73 16.74
CA PRO A 132 6.64 8.18 16.24
C PRO A 132 7.66 7.05 16.05
N SER A 133 7.59 6.02 16.89
CA SER A 133 8.50 4.87 16.88
C SER A 133 8.04 3.69 16.02
N ALA A 134 6.83 3.75 15.47
CA ALA A 134 6.29 2.67 14.65
C ALA A 134 6.91 2.68 13.24
N ASP A 135 7.01 1.51 12.61
CA ASP A 135 7.48 1.42 11.23
C ASP A 135 6.41 1.90 10.23
N ALA A 136 5.14 1.82 10.62
CA ALA A 136 4.02 2.35 9.84
C ALA A 136 2.81 2.74 10.69
N PHE A 137 2.02 3.66 10.14
CA PHE A 137 0.71 4.08 10.62
C PHE A 137 -0.35 3.85 9.53
N VAL A 138 -1.52 3.37 9.92
CA VAL A 138 -2.63 3.09 8.99
C VAL A 138 -3.93 3.68 9.55
N ALA A 139 -4.59 4.59 8.84
CA ALA A 139 -5.90 5.12 9.24
C ALA A 139 -7.04 4.54 8.40
N THR A 140 -7.97 3.84 9.05
CA THR A 140 -9.09 3.11 8.44
C THR A 140 -10.43 3.39 9.14
N THR A 141 -10.60 4.59 9.67
CA THR A 141 -11.88 5.03 10.24
C THR A 141 -12.93 5.22 9.15
N GLU A 142 -14.19 5.45 9.55
CA GLU A 142 -15.29 5.73 8.61
C GLU A 142 -15.27 7.15 8.03
N SER A 143 -14.47 8.07 8.59
CA SER A 143 -14.32 9.44 8.07
C SER A 143 -13.03 9.56 7.27
N ASP A 144 -13.17 9.88 5.99
CA ASP A 144 -12.04 10.15 5.10
C ASP A 144 -11.26 11.39 5.57
N GLU A 145 -11.97 12.39 6.11
CA GLU A 145 -11.38 13.62 6.67
C GLU A 145 -10.49 13.31 7.87
N LEU A 146 -10.96 12.48 8.81
CA LEU A 146 -10.16 12.02 9.94
C LEU A 146 -8.97 11.19 9.48
N ASN A 147 -9.15 10.30 8.51
CA ASN A 147 -8.05 9.47 8.01
C ASN A 147 -6.93 10.34 7.40
N ILE A 148 -7.28 11.35 6.59
CA ILE A 148 -6.32 12.31 6.01
C ILE A 148 -5.61 13.10 7.11
N LEU A 149 -6.37 13.67 8.06
CA LEU A 149 -5.81 14.47 9.15
C LEU A 149 -4.86 13.63 10.02
N CYS A 150 -5.28 12.46 10.48
CA CYS A 150 -4.49 11.62 11.37
C CYS A 150 -3.25 11.06 10.65
N GLY A 151 -3.37 10.72 9.37
CA GLY A 151 -2.21 10.33 8.57
C GLY A 151 -1.19 11.47 8.41
N LEU A 152 -1.65 12.72 8.26
CA LEU A 152 -0.78 13.90 8.24
C LEU A 152 -0.11 14.12 9.60
N LEU A 153 -0.86 13.99 10.70
CA LEU A 153 -0.33 14.07 12.05
C LEU A 153 0.74 13.00 12.28
N ALA A 154 0.46 11.74 11.96
CA ALA A 154 1.42 10.64 12.11
C ALA A 154 2.71 10.89 11.30
N LYS A 155 2.58 11.41 10.07
CA LYS A 155 3.73 11.80 9.24
C LYS A 155 4.55 12.92 9.87
N ASN A 156 3.89 13.96 10.38
CA ASN A 156 4.55 15.05 11.10
C ASN A 156 5.22 14.59 12.41
N LEU A 157 4.73 13.50 13.00
CA LEU A 157 5.33 12.84 14.16
C LEU A 157 6.54 11.95 13.80
N GLY A 158 6.86 11.78 12.52
CA GLY A 158 8.06 11.09 12.06
C GLY A 158 7.89 9.61 11.68
N VAL A 159 6.65 9.11 11.57
CA VAL A 159 6.43 7.73 11.11
C VAL A 159 6.98 7.56 9.70
N SER A 160 7.72 6.46 9.46
CA SER A 160 8.38 6.22 8.17
C SER A 160 7.39 5.96 7.04
N ARG A 161 6.23 5.38 7.37
CA ARG A 161 5.17 5.02 6.42
C ARG A 161 3.81 5.38 7.00
N SER A 162 3.03 6.20 6.30
CA SER A 162 1.64 6.49 6.66
C SER A 162 0.73 6.10 5.50
N LEU A 163 -0.31 5.31 5.78
CA LEU A 163 -1.30 4.83 4.81
C LEU A 163 -2.69 5.19 5.29
N ILE A 164 -3.59 5.57 4.38
CA ILE A 164 -4.95 5.97 4.74
C ILE A 164 -5.97 5.35 3.79
N LEU A 165 -7.17 5.08 4.32
CA LEU A 165 -8.35 4.71 3.54
C LEU A 165 -9.14 5.96 3.20
N VAL A 166 -9.31 6.23 1.90
CA VAL A 166 -10.17 7.30 1.37
C VAL A 166 -11.21 6.65 0.46
N ASN A 167 -12.50 6.83 0.78
CA ASN A 167 -13.60 6.29 -0.01
C ASN A 167 -14.12 7.31 -1.03
N LYS A 168 -14.13 8.60 -0.69
CA LYS A 168 -14.53 9.70 -1.57
C LYS A 168 -13.44 9.98 -2.59
N LEU A 169 -13.69 9.68 -3.87
CA LEU A 169 -12.74 9.91 -4.97
C LEU A 169 -12.21 11.36 -5.04
N GLY A 170 -13.08 12.34 -4.74
CA GLY A 170 -12.69 13.76 -4.73
C GLY A 170 -11.65 14.14 -3.68
N TYR A 171 -11.38 13.28 -2.69
CA TYR A 171 -10.40 13.53 -1.64
C TYR A 171 -9.02 12.91 -1.93
N ILE A 172 -8.91 12.07 -2.95
CA ILE A 172 -7.63 11.44 -3.34
C ILE A 172 -6.57 12.50 -3.68
N PRO A 173 -6.85 13.53 -4.52
CA PRO A 173 -5.84 14.55 -4.84
C PRO A 173 -5.40 15.35 -3.60
N LEU A 174 -6.31 15.56 -2.65
CA LEU A 174 -6.00 16.23 -1.38
C LEU A 174 -5.04 15.39 -0.55
N ALA A 175 -5.33 14.10 -0.40
CA ALA A 175 -4.50 13.15 0.34
C ALA A 175 -3.08 13.01 -0.26
N GLU A 176 -2.98 13.06 -1.59
CA GLU A 176 -1.72 13.09 -2.32
C GLU A 176 -0.96 14.40 -2.08
N ALA A 177 -1.64 15.54 -2.15
CA ALA A 177 -1.03 16.86 -1.94
C ALA A 177 -0.44 17.02 -0.54
N VAL A 178 -1.09 16.47 0.50
CA VAL A 178 -0.54 16.49 1.87
C VAL A 178 0.53 15.41 2.12
N GLY A 179 0.85 14.62 1.09
CA GLY A 179 1.90 13.61 1.14
C GLY A 179 1.58 12.43 2.04
N VAL A 180 0.33 12.26 2.47
CA VAL A 180 -0.12 11.13 3.30
C VAL A 180 -0.31 9.87 2.46
N VAL A 181 -0.42 10.02 1.13
CA VAL A 181 -0.39 8.93 0.14
C VAL A 181 1.04 8.62 -0.33
N ASN A 182 2.02 9.43 0.07
CA ASN A 182 3.40 9.31 -0.43
C ASN A 182 4.27 8.48 0.50
N GLY A 183 4.23 7.17 0.24
CA GLY A 183 5.21 6.18 0.65
C GLY A 183 5.36 5.11 -0.45
N PHE A 184 5.77 5.53 -1.64
CA PHE A 184 6.21 4.70 -2.77
C PHE A 184 5.16 3.74 -3.39
N ASN A 185 4.47 4.22 -4.43
CA ASN A 185 3.96 3.50 -5.62
C ASN A 185 3.10 2.21 -5.55
N ASP A 186 2.85 1.55 -4.42
CA ASP A 186 2.08 0.28 -4.44
C ASP A 186 0.61 0.41 -3.95
N ALA A 187 0.31 1.34 -3.04
CA ALA A 187 -1.08 1.63 -2.67
C ALA A 187 -1.84 2.32 -3.81
N ALA A 188 -1.20 3.25 -4.51
CA ALA A 188 -1.78 3.96 -5.66
C ALA A 188 -2.09 3.00 -6.83
N ASN A 189 -1.25 1.98 -7.09
CA ASN A 189 -1.50 0.97 -8.13
C ASN A 189 -2.61 -0.03 -7.74
N ALA A 190 -2.70 -0.42 -6.46
CA ALA A 190 -3.81 -1.25 -5.96
C ALA A 190 -5.15 -0.48 -6.01
N ILE A 191 -5.12 0.80 -5.65
CA ILE A 191 -6.27 1.71 -5.67
C ILE A 191 -6.68 2.04 -7.12
N ALA A 192 -5.73 2.35 -8.02
CA ALA A 192 -6.00 2.65 -9.42
C ALA A 192 -6.52 1.43 -10.20
N THR A 193 -5.97 0.23 -9.96
CA THR A 193 -6.44 -1.00 -10.62
C THR A 193 -7.85 -1.36 -10.15
N SER A 194 -8.16 -1.22 -8.85
CA SER A 194 -9.48 -1.57 -8.30
C SER A 194 -10.58 -0.58 -8.72
N ILE A 195 -10.27 0.72 -8.75
CA ILE A 195 -11.23 1.77 -9.11
C ILE A 195 -11.38 1.88 -10.64
N GLY A 196 -10.31 1.68 -11.42
CA GLY A 196 -10.33 1.74 -12.88
C GLY A 196 -10.92 0.49 -13.55
N SER A 197 -10.69 -0.71 -13.01
CA SER A 197 -11.18 -1.97 -13.61
C SER A 197 -12.46 -2.53 -12.97
N ARG A 198 -12.92 -1.97 -11.84
CA ARG A 198 -13.99 -2.51 -10.97
C ARG A 198 -13.76 -3.95 -10.48
N ALA A 199 -12.57 -4.53 -10.66
CA ALA A 199 -12.28 -5.91 -10.30
C ALA A 199 -12.28 -6.16 -8.77
N LEU A 200 -12.01 -5.14 -7.97
CA LEU A 200 -12.00 -5.21 -6.51
C LEU A 200 -12.66 -3.97 -5.91
N SER A 201 -13.28 -4.12 -4.74
CA SER A 201 -13.72 -2.94 -3.98
C SER A 201 -12.52 -2.23 -3.36
N PRO A 202 -12.56 -0.89 -3.18
CA PRO A 202 -11.46 -0.11 -2.60
C PRO A 202 -10.95 -0.66 -1.26
N ARG A 203 -11.86 -1.18 -0.44
CA ARG A 203 -11.56 -1.81 0.85
C ARG A 203 -10.67 -3.06 0.72
N LYS A 204 -10.98 -3.93 -0.24
CA LYS A 204 -10.18 -5.15 -0.51
C LYS A 204 -8.79 -4.78 -1.02
N ALA A 205 -8.70 -3.82 -1.94
CA ALA A 205 -7.44 -3.34 -2.47
C ALA A 205 -6.51 -2.82 -1.38
N ILE A 206 -7.04 -2.07 -0.42
CA ILE A 206 -6.26 -1.51 0.70
C ILE A 206 -5.76 -2.60 1.65
N ILE A 207 -6.57 -3.61 1.96
CA ILE A 207 -6.15 -4.73 2.81
C ILE A 207 -4.94 -5.44 2.19
N ILE A 208 -5.04 -5.78 0.90
CA ILE A 208 -3.97 -6.47 0.17
C ILE A 208 -2.73 -5.58 0.07
N ALA A 209 -2.89 -4.30 -0.26
CA ALA A 209 -1.79 -3.36 -0.38
C ALA A 209 -1.04 -3.17 0.95
N VAL A 210 -1.75 -3.02 2.06
CA VAL A 210 -1.12 -2.88 3.38
C VAL A 210 -0.36 -4.15 3.74
N ILE A 211 -0.97 -5.33 3.60
CA ILE A 211 -0.32 -6.60 3.96
C ILE A 211 0.94 -6.83 3.12
N ALA A 212 0.86 -6.59 1.81
CA ALA A 212 2.01 -6.74 0.92
C ALA A 212 3.14 -5.75 1.24
N ASN A 213 2.78 -4.47 1.43
CA ASN A 213 3.75 -3.41 1.76
C ASN A 213 4.44 -3.63 3.11
N MET A 214 3.71 -4.14 4.12
CA MET A 214 4.27 -4.37 5.44
C MET A 214 5.10 -5.66 5.51
N ALA A 215 4.72 -6.69 4.76
CA ALA A 215 5.48 -7.95 4.70
C ALA A 215 6.81 -7.82 3.94
N GLY A 216 7.12 -6.67 3.34
CA GLY A 216 8.32 -6.45 2.54
C GLY A 216 8.27 -7.09 1.16
N ALA A 217 7.08 -7.48 0.67
CA ALA A 217 6.85 -7.89 -0.70
C ALA A 217 6.73 -6.64 -1.59
N ALA A 218 7.85 -5.94 -1.75
CA ALA A 218 7.94 -4.59 -2.31
C ALA A 218 7.86 -4.56 -3.85
N THR A 219 6.92 -5.29 -4.45
CA THR A 219 6.63 -5.17 -5.88
C THR A 219 5.13 -5.11 -6.11
N GLY A 220 4.70 -4.18 -6.96
CA GLY A 220 3.32 -4.17 -7.51
C GLY A 220 2.93 -5.52 -8.14
N LEU A 221 3.90 -6.37 -8.51
CA LEU A 221 3.64 -7.74 -8.95
C LEU A 221 3.21 -8.69 -7.81
N ALA A 222 3.75 -8.54 -6.61
CA ALA A 222 3.35 -9.35 -5.46
C ALA A 222 1.91 -9.02 -5.02
N VAL A 223 1.52 -7.75 -5.07
CA VAL A 223 0.13 -7.32 -4.90
C VAL A 223 -0.73 -7.91 -6.02
N ALA A 224 -0.31 -7.79 -7.30
CA ALA A 224 -1.04 -8.37 -8.43
C ALA A 224 -1.15 -9.91 -8.37
N ARG A 225 -0.15 -10.63 -7.86
CA ARG A 225 -0.17 -12.08 -7.64
C ARG A 225 -1.09 -12.47 -6.48
N THR A 226 -1.10 -11.68 -5.41
CA THR A 226 -2.02 -11.90 -4.27
C THR A 226 -3.47 -11.70 -4.71
N ILE A 227 -3.73 -10.67 -5.52
CA ILE A 227 -5.02 -10.44 -6.19
C ILE A 227 -5.35 -11.61 -7.14
N GLY A 228 -4.39 -12.07 -7.94
CA GLY A 228 -4.58 -13.17 -8.89
C GLY A 228 -4.94 -14.51 -8.24
N ASN A 229 -4.33 -14.82 -7.08
CA ASN A 229 -4.65 -16.04 -6.32
C ASN A 229 -6.04 -15.99 -5.68
N GLU A 230 -6.55 -14.82 -5.30
CA GLU A 230 -7.92 -14.70 -4.77
C GLU A 230 -8.98 -14.69 -5.88
N ILE A 231 -8.71 -14.05 -7.03
CA ILE A 231 -9.63 -14.03 -8.18
C ILE A 231 -9.79 -15.43 -8.80
N LEU A 232 -8.72 -16.23 -8.82
CA LEU A 232 -8.77 -17.61 -9.34
C LEU A 232 -9.48 -18.62 -8.41
N VAL A 233 -9.80 -18.25 -7.16
CA VAL A 233 -10.51 -19.14 -6.23
C VAL A 233 -12.00 -18.81 -6.14
N SER A 234 -12.45 -17.59 -6.50
CA SER A 234 -13.86 -17.23 -6.39
C SER A 234 -14.65 -17.18 -7.71
N GLU A 235 -14.01 -17.14 -8.88
CA GLU A 235 -14.73 -17.18 -10.15
C GLU A 235 -14.08 -18.18 -11.13
N LEU A 236 -14.89 -19.14 -11.59
CA LEU A 236 -14.64 -20.14 -12.65
C LEU A 236 -14.14 -21.54 -12.21
N ILE A 237 -14.94 -22.27 -11.45
CA ILE A 237 -15.28 -23.66 -11.83
C ILE A 237 -16.77 -23.90 -11.55
N PRO A 238 -17.69 -23.67 -12.51
CA PRO A 238 -18.89 -24.49 -12.55
C PRO A 238 -18.43 -25.92 -12.82
N SER A 239 -18.76 -26.84 -11.91
CA SER A 239 -18.60 -28.27 -12.11
C SER A 239 -19.06 -28.67 -13.52
N ALA A 240 -18.13 -29.10 -14.36
CA ALA A 240 -18.48 -29.74 -15.62
C ALA A 240 -19.37 -30.95 -15.30
N PRO A 241 -20.56 -31.09 -15.91
CA PRO A 241 -21.31 -32.33 -15.83
C PRO A 241 -20.60 -33.42 -16.68
N PRO A 242 -20.78 -34.70 -16.35
CA PRO A 242 -19.99 -35.78 -16.93
C PRO A 242 -20.42 -36.15 -18.36
N THR A 243 -19.41 -36.37 -19.21
CA THR A 243 -19.31 -37.29 -20.36
C THR A 243 -20.50 -37.52 -21.32
N ALA A 244 -20.26 -37.30 -22.62
CA ALA A 244 -20.59 -38.20 -23.74
C ALA A 244 -19.89 -37.64 -25.01
N VAL A 245 -18.87 -38.26 -25.59
CA VAL A 245 -18.92 -39.35 -26.61
C VAL A 245 -19.95 -39.06 -27.71
N TRP A 246 -19.56 -38.40 -28.81
CA TRP A 246 -19.14 -38.92 -30.12
C TRP A 246 -18.78 -37.72 -31.02
#